data_AF-A8T0P4-F1
#
_entry.id   AF-A8T0P4-F1
#
_cell.length_a   1.000
_cell.length_b   1.000
_cell.length_c   1.000
_cell.angle_alpha   90.00
_cell.angle_beta   90.00
_cell.angle_gamma   90.00
#
_symmetry.space_group_name_H-M   'P 1'
#
loop_
_entity.id
_entity.type
_entity.pdbx_description
1 polymer ?
#
loop_
_entity_poly.entity_id
_entity_poly.type
_entity_poly.pdbx_seq_one_letter_code
_entity_poly.pdbx_strand_id
1 'polypeptide(L)'
;MYEFSKIVREIFLENKENIDLPFFYSFPKNSCESASYFLAALLAQKFSGKEFFVVHGYKHSSDEHHYWVEVDGRVIDITADQFSNIREPIYGADCHPLEGKFFQDSKTEARQAFKHFNLVELERKKAVWRYISTLIEQRR
;
A
#
# COMPACT_ATOMS: atom_id res chain seq x y z
N MET A 1 9.13 3.85 10.88
CA MET A 1 8.05 3.32 10.01
C MET A 1 7.77 4.24 8.82
N TYR A 2 7.52 5.53 9.03
CA TYR A 2 7.26 6.47 7.92
C TYR A 2 8.43 6.62 6.95
N GLU A 3 9.65 6.77 7.45
CA GLU A 3 10.85 6.76 6.59
C GLU A 3 11.00 5.45 5.80
N PHE A 4 10.63 4.32 6.40
CA PHE A 4 10.63 3.06 5.67
C PHE A 4 9.55 3.02 4.58
N SER A 5 8.37 3.57 4.84
CA SER A 5 7.32 3.72 3.82
C SER A 5 7.76 4.62 2.66
N LYS A 6 8.54 5.68 2.93
CA LYS A 6 9.13 6.52 1.87
C LYS A 6 10.11 5.74 1.00
N ILE A 7 11.02 4.97 1.62
CA ILE A 7 11.95 4.09 0.89
C ILE A 7 11.20 3.07 0.03
N VAL A 8 10.15 2.44 0.57
CA VAL A 8 9.32 1.49 -0.18
C VAL A 8 8.64 2.19 -1.37
N ARG A 9 8.11 3.41 -1.18
CA ARG A 9 7.54 4.20 -2.27
C ARG A 9 8.56 4.52 -3.36
N GLU A 10 9.77 4.95 -3.00
CA GLU A 10 10.83 5.25 -3.96
C GLU A 10 11.18 4.01 -4.79
N ILE A 11 11.35 2.85 -4.13
CA ILE A 11 11.56 1.57 -4.81
C ILE A 11 10.41 1.27 -5.77
N PHE A 12 9.16 1.49 -5.37
CA PHE A 12 8.00 1.30 -6.25
C PHE A 12 8.02 2.24 -7.45
N LEU A 13 8.37 3.51 -7.27
CA LEU A 13 8.48 4.48 -8.36
C LEU A 13 9.56 4.10 -9.38
N GLU A 14 10.75 3.74 -8.89
CA GLU A 14 11.92 3.42 -9.73
C GLU A 14 11.76 2.09 -10.47
N ASN A 15 11.03 1.14 -9.89
CA ASN A 15 10.95 -0.23 -10.38
C ASN A 15 9.55 -0.63 -10.86
N LYS A 16 8.63 0.33 -11.02
CA LYS A 16 7.23 0.08 -11.40
C LYS A 16 7.04 -0.79 -12.65
N GLU A 17 7.94 -0.67 -13.62
CA GLU A 17 7.92 -1.46 -14.87
C GLU A 17 8.36 -2.92 -14.65
N ASN A 18 9.14 -3.17 -13.59
CA ASN A 18 9.68 -4.50 -13.25
C ASN A 18 8.90 -5.18 -12.12
N ILE A 19 8.04 -4.44 -11.42
CA ILE A 19 7.17 -5.00 -10.39
C ILE A 19 5.98 -5.66 -11.07
N ASP A 20 6.05 -6.98 -11.14
CA ASP A 20 5.03 -7.80 -11.77
C ASP A 20 3.77 -7.92 -10.90
N LEU A 21 3.04 -6.82 -10.72
CA LEU A 21 1.73 -6.75 -10.04
C LEU A 21 0.71 -6.04 -10.95
N PRO A 22 -0.61 -6.29 -10.79
CA PRO A 22 -1.65 -5.65 -11.57
C PRO A 22 -1.53 -4.11 -11.54
N PHE A 23 -1.53 -3.51 -12.73
CA PHE A 23 -1.49 -2.05 -12.96
C PHE A 23 -0.28 -1.32 -12.39
N PHE A 24 0.72 -2.05 -11.88
CA PHE A 24 1.82 -1.45 -11.13
C PHE A 24 2.75 -0.59 -11.98
N TYR A 25 2.86 -0.86 -13.29
CA TYR A 25 3.56 0.00 -14.26
C TYR A 25 3.10 1.46 -14.22
N SER A 26 1.85 1.72 -13.81
CA SER A 26 1.27 3.05 -13.68
C SER A 26 1.38 3.67 -12.28
N PHE A 27 2.10 3.04 -11.36
CA PHE A 27 2.27 3.50 -9.98
C PHE A 27 2.65 5.00 -9.92
N PRO A 28 1.98 5.81 -9.09
CA PRO A 28 0.99 5.44 -8.05
C PRO A 28 -0.47 5.26 -8.53
N LYS A 29 -0.78 5.46 -9.81
CA LYS A 29 -2.16 5.38 -10.32
C LYS A 29 -2.61 3.93 -10.44
N ASN A 30 -3.85 3.64 -10.06
CA ASN A 30 -4.51 2.32 -10.18
C ASN A 30 -3.79 1.15 -9.48
N SER A 31 -2.75 1.42 -8.70
CA SER A 31 -1.93 0.43 -8.03
C SER A 31 -2.12 0.43 -6.51
N CYS A 32 -3.04 1.24 -5.99
CA CYS A 32 -3.29 1.43 -4.56
C CYS A 32 -3.52 0.11 -3.80
N GLU A 33 -4.27 -0.82 -4.40
CA GLU A 33 -4.52 -2.14 -3.79
C GLU A 33 -3.20 -2.92 -3.61
N SER A 34 -2.55 -3.26 -4.73
CA SER A 34 -1.26 -3.96 -4.75
C SER A 34 -0.22 -3.28 -3.84
N ALA A 35 -0.11 -1.96 -3.93
CA ALA A 35 0.84 -1.17 -3.16
C ALA A 35 0.56 -1.24 -1.65
N SER A 36 -0.70 -1.14 -1.24
CA SER A 36 -1.09 -1.17 0.18
C SER A 36 -0.88 -2.55 0.79
N TYR A 37 -1.23 -3.62 0.07
CA TYR A 37 -0.98 -4.99 0.54
C TYR A 37 0.51 -5.26 0.75
N PHE A 38 1.35 -4.91 -0.22
CA PHE A 38 2.80 -5.11 -0.10
C PHE A 38 3.40 -4.21 0.97
N LEU A 39 3.00 -2.94 1.04
CA LEU A 39 3.48 -2.01 2.06
C LEU A 39 3.14 -2.51 3.47
N ALA A 40 1.89 -2.92 3.71
CA ALA A 40 1.45 -3.42 5.01
C ALA A 40 2.24 -4.67 5.43
N ALA A 41 2.45 -5.61 4.51
CA ALA A 41 3.21 -6.82 4.78
C ALA A 41 4.70 -6.51 5.08
N LEU A 42 5.35 -5.63 4.30
CA LEU A 42 6.74 -5.23 4.52
C LEU A 42 6.91 -4.50 5.86
N LEU A 43 5.97 -3.62 6.21
CA LEU A 43 5.95 -2.92 7.50
C LEU A 43 5.79 -3.91 8.66
N ALA A 44 4.84 -4.85 8.56
CA ALA A 44 4.58 -5.85 9.58
C ALA A 44 5.77 -6.82 9.79
N GLN A 45 6.55 -7.10 8.74
CA GLN A 45 7.80 -7.86 8.86
C GLN A 45 8.87 -7.04 9.59
N LYS A 46 9.02 -5.75 9.26
CA LYS A 46 10.12 -4.92 9.77
C LYS A 46 9.90 -4.43 11.20
N PHE A 47 8.67 -4.14 11.58
CA PHE A 47 8.32 -3.52 12.86
C PHE A 47 7.41 -4.45 13.65
N SER A 48 7.99 -5.16 14.62
CA SER A 48 7.22 -5.99 15.56
C SER A 48 6.49 -5.12 16.61
N GLY A 49 5.40 -5.66 17.17
CA GLY A 49 4.67 -5.03 18.28
C GLY A 49 3.72 -3.90 17.88
N LYS A 50 3.41 -3.74 16.60
CA LYS A 50 2.41 -2.80 16.08
C LYS A 50 1.33 -3.53 15.30
N GLU A 51 0.15 -2.94 15.24
CA GLU A 51 -0.96 -3.48 14.45
C GLU A 51 -1.00 -2.81 13.08
N PHE A 52 -0.93 -3.60 12.02
CA PHE A 52 -0.95 -3.13 10.64
C PHE A 52 -2.22 -3.61 9.96
N PHE A 53 -2.92 -2.70 9.28
CA PHE A 53 -4.12 -3.02 8.53
C PHE A 53 -4.04 -2.46 7.12
N VAL A 54 -4.57 -3.21 6.16
CA VAL A 54 -4.96 -2.68 4.86
C VAL A 54 -6.41 -2.26 4.97
N VAL A 55 -6.69 -1.00 4.67
CA VAL A 55 -8.03 -0.45 4.65
C VAL A 55 -8.49 -0.32 3.21
N HIS A 56 -9.71 -0.76 2.95
CA HIS A 56 -10.39 -0.59 1.69
C HIS A 56 -11.47 0.48 1.88
N GLY A 57 -11.29 1.60 1.18
CA GLY A 57 -12.30 2.64 1.04
C GLY A 57 -13.05 2.47 -0.27
N TYR A 58 -14.37 2.67 -0.21
CA TYR A 58 -15.26 2.52 -1.34
C TYR A 58 -16.16 3.74 -1.50
N LYS A 59 -16.36 4.15 -2.75
CA LYS A 59 -17.32 5.18 -3.13
C LYS A 59 -18.40 4.58 -4.00
N HIS A 60 -19.51 4.22 -3.38
CA HIS A 60 -20.67 3.58 -4.03
C HIS A 60 -21.19 4.31 -5.26
N SER A 61 -21.25 5.64 -5.24
CA SER A 61 -21.89 6.42 -6.32
C SER A 61 -21.18 6.29 -7.68
N SER A 62 -19.91 5.91 -7.68
CA SER A 62 -19.07 5.87 -8.88
C SER A 62 -18.22 4.61 -8.97
N ASP A 63 -18.50 3.61 -8.12
CA ASP A 63 -17.78 2.34 -8.07
C ASP A 63 -16.24 2.51 -7.97
N GLU A 64 -15.79 3.52 -7.21
CA GLU A 64 -14.36 3.80 -7.05
C GLU A 64 -13.83 3.12 -5.78
N HIS A 65 -12.70 2.42 -5.92
CA HIS A 65 -12.00 1.77 -4.82
C HIS A 65 -10.69 2.52 -4.54
N HIS A 66 -10.34 2.62 -3.25
CA HIS A 66 -9.05 3.13 -2.82
C HIS A 66 -8.55 2.33 -1.62
N TYR A 67 -7.25 2.10 -1.55
CA TYR A 67 -6.64 1.31 -0.49
C TYR A 67 -5.50 2.09 0.15
N TRP A 68 -5.39 1.98 1.47
CA TRP A 68 -4.29 2.54 2.25
C TRP A 68 -3.90 1.61 3.38
N VAL A 69 -2.84 1.97 4.11
CA VAL A 69 -2.37 1.25 5.28
C VAL A 69 -2.66 2.06 6.53
N GLU A 70 -3.13 1.40 7.59
CA GLU A 70 -3.24 1.97 8.92
C GLU A 70 -2.32 1.24 9.89
N VAL A 71 -1.66 2.01 10.76
CA VAL A 71 -0.80 1.48 11.81
C VAL A 71 -1.05 2.19 13.12
N ASP A 72 -1.47 1.47 14.14
CA ASP A 72 -1.83 2.01 15.46
C ASP A 72 -2.76 3.26 15.34
N GLY A 73 -3.74 3.20 14.42
CA GLY A 73 -4.68 4.29 14.15
C GLY A 73 -4.14 5.45 13.30
N ARG A 74 -2.91 5.36 12.78
CA ARG A 74 -2.31 6.37 11.90
C ARG A 74 -2.35 5.93 10.44
N VAL A 75 -2.70 6.84 9.54
CA VAL A 75 -2.83 6.59 8.09
C VAL A 75 -1.47 6.69 7.40
N ILE A 76 -1.18 5.73 6.53
CA ILE A 76 -0.11 5.74 5.54
C ILE A 76 -0.71 5.40 4.19
N ASP A 77 -0.67 6.36 3.26
CA ASP A 77 -1.12 6.16 1.88
C ASP A 77 -0.03 6.63 0.92
N ILE A 78 0.75 5.68 0.45
CA ILE A 78 1.82 5.94 -0.52
C ILE A 78 1.29 6.15 -1.94
N THR A 79 -0.02 6.18 -2.15
CA THR A 79 -0.67 6.39 -3.46
C THR A 79 -1.65 7.55 -3.45
N ALA A 80 -1.75 8.30 -2.35
CA ALA A 80 -2.71 9.40 -2.19
C ALA A 80 -2.60 10.45 -3.30
N ASP A 81 -1.37 10.71 -3.75
CA ASP A 81 -1.05 11.66 -4.81
C ASP A 81 -1.45 11.18 -6.23
N GLN A 82 -2.13 10.04 -6.35
CA GLN A 82 -2.84 9.68 -7.58
C GLN A 82 -4.07 10.57 -7.84
N PHE A 83 -4.63 11.16 -6.78
CA PHE A 83 -5.80 12.04 -6.87
C PHE A 83 -5.39 13.49 -7.05
N SER A 84 -6.03 14.21 -7.98
CA SER A 84 -5.64 15.57 -8.37
C SER A 84 -5.69 16.61 -7.25
N ASN A 85 -6.46 16.36 -6.20
CA ASN A 85 -6.60 17.23 -5.04
C ASN A 85 -5.57 16.95 -3.93
N ILE A 86 -4.73 15.93 -4.07
CA ILE A 86 -3.68 15.57 -3.11
C ILE A 86 -2.32 15.68 -3.81
N ARG A 87 -1.42 16.46 -3.22
CA ARG A 87 -0.11 16.76 -3.84
C ARG A 87 0.99 15.79 -3.44
N GLU A 88 0.86 15.16 -2.29
CA GLU A 88 1.90 14.34 -1.69
C GLU A 88 1.32 13.08 -1.04
N PRO A 89 2.10 11.99 -0.96
CA PRO A 89 1.70 10.80 -0.22
C PRO A 89 1.57 11.08 1.27
N ILE A 90 0.77 10.27 1.96
CA ILE A 90 0.44 10.49 3.37
C ILE A 90 1.29 9.57 4.24
N TYR A 91 1.93 10.15 5.26
CA TYR A 91 2.74 9.42 6.23
C TYR A 91 2.40 9.85 7.66
N GLY A 92 1.50 9.12 8.32
CA GLY A 92 1.19 9.30 9.74
C GLY A 92 0.08 10.30 10.05
N ALA A 93 -0.90 10.49 9.17
CA ALA A 93 -2.05 11.35 9.46
C ALA A 93 -3.01 10.72 10.48
N ASP A 94 -3.71 11.55 11.25
CA ASP A 94 -4.76 11.10 12.20
C ASP A 94 -6.02 10.59 11.47
N CYS A 95 -6.34 11.19 10.33
CA CYS A 95 -7.46 10.81 9.49
C CYS A 95 -7.06 10.81 8.00
N HIS A 96 -7.79 10.06 7.18
CA HIS A 96 -7.52 10.03 5.75
C HIS A 96 -8.14 11.28 5.09
N PRO A 97 -7.39 12.12 4.36
CA PRO A 97 -7.92 13.34 3.72
C PRO A 97 -9.06 13.09 2.71
N LEU A 98 -9.23 11.85 2.29
CA LEU A 98 -10.28 11.41 1.38
C LEU A 98 -11.40 10.61 2.08
N GLU A 99 -11.48 10.62 3.41
CA GLU A 99 -12.53 9.91 4.18
C GLU A 99 -13.95 10.36 3.82
N GLY A 100 -14.14 11.61 3.37
CA GLY A 100 -15.43 12.10 2.86
C GLY A 100 -15.77 11.62 1.44
N LYS A 101 -14.78 11.08 0.70
CA LYS A 101 -14.96 10.52 -0.65
C LYS A 101 -15.07 8.99 -0.60
N PHE A 102 -14.17 8.34 0.13
CA PHE A 102 -14.05 6.89 0.25
C PHE A 102 -14.42 6.48 1.67
N PHE A 103 -15.58 5.85 1.82
CA PHE A 103 -16.04 5.33 3.11
C PHE A 103 -15.36 3.98 3.36
N GLN A 104 -14.95 3.73 4.59
CA GLN A 104 -14.34 2.45 4.95
C GLN A 104 -15.34 1.31 4.73
N ASP A 105 -15.04 0.42 3.79
CA ASP A 105 -15.81 -0.79 3.50
C ASP A 105 -15.27 -1.98 4.30
N SER A 106 -13.95 -2.17 4.29
CA SER A 106 -13.31 -3.24 5.06
C SER A 106 -11.93 -2.86 5.60
N LYS A 107 -11.50 -3.60 6.63
CA LYS A 107 -10.19 -3.42 7.28
C LYS A 107 -9.60 -4.79 7.59
N THR A 108 -8.48 -5.12 6.96
CA THR A 108 -7.86 -6.44 7.01
C THR A 108 -6.47 -6.36 7.64
N GLU A 109 -6.21 -7.18 8.65
CA GLU A 109 -4.90 -7.25 9.31
C GLU A 109 -3.81 -7.71 8.32
N ALA A 110 -2.65 -7.06 8.31
CA ALA A 110 -1.62 -7.21 7.28
C ALA A 110 -1.16 -8.66 7.05
N ARG A 111 -1.05 -9.47 8.12
CA ARG A 111 -0.66 -10.89 8.00
C ARG A 111 -1.69 -11.72 7.26
N GLN A 112 -2.96 -11.36 7.41
CA GLN A 112 -4.07 -11.98 6.69
C GLN A 112 -4.22 -11.37 5.29
N ALA A 113 -3.97 -10.06 5.16
CA ALA A 113 -4.10 -9.30 3.93
C ALA A 113 -3.28 -9.93 2.79
N PHE A 114 -2.02 -10.32 3.06
CA PHE A 114 -1.19 -10.99 2.04
C PHE A 114 -1.80 -12.31 1.53
N LYS A 115 -2.52 -13.05 2.38
CA LYS A 115 -3.26 -14.25 2.00
C LYS A 115 -4.51 -13.90 1.18
N HIS A 116 -5.24 -12.86 1.57
CA HIS A 116 -6.49 -12.42 0.94
C HIS A 116 -6.32 -11.63 -0.37
N PHE A 117 -5.10 -11.17 -0.70
CA PHE A 117 -4.83 -10.48 -1.96
C PHE A 117 -4.99 -11.42 -3.18
N ASN A 118 -6.22 -11.64 -3.65
CA ASN A 118 -6.51 -12.69 -4.63
C ASN A 118 -6.24 -12.29 -6.09
N LEU A 119 -5.82 -11.05 -6.35
CA LEU A 119 -5.51 -10.59 -7.71
C LEU A 119 -4.26 -11.23 -8.31
N VAL A 120 -3.44 -11.89 -7.48
CA VAL A 120 -2.13 -12.41 -7.87
C VAL A 120 -1.92 -13.78 -7.24
N GLU A 121 -1.39 -14.72 -8.02
CA GLU A 121 -1.03 -16.05 -7.52
C GLU A 121 0.10 -15.99 -6.48
N LEU A 122 0.07 -16.92 -5.51
CA LEU A 122 1.00 -16.92 -4.38
C LEU A 122 2.48 -16.89 -4.81
N GLU A 123 2.86 -17.65 -5.83
CA GLU A 123 4.24 -17.70 -6.30
C GLU A 123 4.70 -16.36 -6.90
N ARG A 124 3.81 -15.68 -7.62
CA ARG A 124 4.07 -14.34 -8.16
C ARG A 124 4.20 -13.32 -7.03
N LYS A 125 3.34 -13.39 -6.00
CA LYS A 125 3.51 -12.54 -4.79
C LYS A 125 4.87 -12.76 -4.13
N LYS A 126 5.29 -14.01 -3.96
CA LYS A 126 6.60 -14.36 -3.36
C LYS A 126 7.77 -13.85 -4.20
N ALA A 127 7.69 -13.95 -5.52
CA ALA A 127 8.73 -13.46 -6.43
C ALA A 127 8.89 -11.93 -6.30
N VAL A 128 7.78 -11.20 -6.39
CA VAL A 128 7.77 -9.74 -6.22
C VAL A 128 8.26 -9.33 -4.83
N TRP A 129 7.83 -10.06 -3.78
CA TRP A 129 8.29 -9.82 -2.42
C TRP A 129 9.81 -9.95 -2.28
N ARG A 130 10.39 -11.02 -2.81
CA ARG A 130 11.86 -11.23 -2.81
C ARG A 130 12.55 -10.09 -3.54
N TYR A 131 12.06 -9.73 -4.71
CA TYR A 131 12.62 -8.65 -5.51
C TYR A 131 12.64 -7.31 -4.75
N ILE A 132 11.51 -6.89 -4.19
CA ILE A 132 11.41 -5.66 -3.39
C ILE A 132 12.29 -5.74 -2.15
N SER A 133 12.32 -6.89 -1.47
CA SER A 133 13.14 -7.07 -0.26
C SER A 133 14.63 -6.90 -0.55
N THR A 134 15.12 -7.44 -1.67
CA THR A 134 16.50 -7.24 -2.13
C THR A 134 16.81 -5.76 -2.38
N LEU A 135 15.91 -5.03 -3.02
CA LEU A 135 16.09 -3.60 -3.28
C LEU A 135 16.11 -2.78 -1.97
N ILE A 136 15.28 -3.17 -0.98
CA ILE A 136 15.29 -2.55 0.36
C ILE A 136 16.63 -2.78 1.07
N GLU A 137 17.21 -3.97 0.95
CA GLU A 137 18.49 -4.30 1.57
C GLU A 137 19.66 -3.50 0.97
N GLN A 138 19.61 -3.20 -0.34
CA GLN A 138 20.60 -2.37 -1.03
C GLN A 138 20.57 -0.88 -0.64
N ARG A 139 19.49 -0.44 0.02
CA ARG A 139 19.29 0.95 0.49
C ARG A 139 19.73 1.14 1.96
N ARG A 140 20.25 0.09 2.60
CA ARG A 140 20.76 0.12 3.99
C ARG A 140 22.27 0.30 4.00
#